data_AF-W2I4D3-F1
#
_entry.id   AF-W2I4D3-F1
#
_cell.length_a   1.000
_cell.length_b   1.000
_cell.length_c   1.000
_cell.angle_alpha   90.00
_cell.angle_beta   90.00
_cell.angle_gamma   90.00
#
_symmetry.space_group_name_H-M   'P 1'
#
loop_
_entity.id
_entity.type
_entity.pdbx_description
1 polymer ?
#
loop_
_entity_poly.entity_id
_entity_poly.type
_entity_poly.pdbx_seq_one_letter_code
_entity_poly.pdbx_strand_id
1 'polypeptide(L)'
;MRLNLAVELREKMFRLYVDEVVELMRTQHPLVMKLANAVLRTAYVPLQQLFFMSLTSLLSTLNSGRSEQTAIVRERFCDNIGHLDAVLLIALSVDDVVGVIDPGKALWVREQVNALNRSTKVCRTYIVRKCWISSCGKDKMMPTTVDKWLDFGETMLTFYHQLPLETILYNIPYTCLETLEFDETITLALIFVQQ
;
A
#
# COMPACT_ATOMS: atom_id res chain seq x y z
N MET A 1 -6.69 0.59 -15.10
CA MET A 1 -5.45 0.44 -15.91
C MET A 1 -4.18 0.42 -15.06
N ARG A 2 -3.87 1.45 -14.25
CA ARG A 2 -2.63 1.50 -13.43
C ARG A 2 -2.50 0.38 -12.39
N LEU A 3 -3.61 0.00 -11.75
CA LEU A 3 -3.62 -1.09 -10.75
C LEU A 3 -3.31 -2.46 -11.37
N ASN A 4 -4.00 -2.84 -12.45
CA ASN A 4 -3.75 -4.12 -13.14
C ASN A 4 -2.31 -4.23 -13.63
N LEU A 5 -1.76 -3.14 -14.19
CA LEU A 5 -0.36 -3.11 -14.59
C LEU A 5 0.59 -3.30 -13.39
N ALA A 6 0.30 -2.68 -12.25
CA ALA A 6 1.09 -2.86 -11.03
C ALA A 6 1.01 -4.30 -10.49
N VAL A 7 -0.15 -4.94 -10.59
CA VAL A 7 -0.33 -6.36 -10.22
C VAL A 7 0.49 -7.26 -11.14
N GLU A 8 0.37 -7.10 -12.46
CA GLU A 8 1.16 -7.88 -13.44
C GLU A 8 2.67 -7.69 -13.25
N LEU A 9 3.11 -6.45 -13.00
CA LEU A 9 4.52 -6.15 -12.73
C LEU A 9 4.98 -6.84 -11.44
N ARG A 10 4.18 -6.80 -10.38
CA ARG A 10 4.49 -7.51 -9.13
C ARG A 10 4.63 -9.01 -9.36
N GLU A 11 3.71 -9.64 -10.10
CA GLU A 11 3.77 -11.06 -10.40
C GLU A 11 5.04 -11.46 -11.15
N LYS A 12 5.50 -10.60 -12.08
CA LYS A 12 6.77 -10.80 -12.79
C LYS A 12 7.97 -10.63 -11.87
N MET A 13 7.99 -9.57 -11.05
CA MET A 13 9.07 -9.32 -10.09
C MET A 13 9.23 -10.45 -9.08
N PHE A 14 8.12 -11.07 -8.68
CA PHE A 14 8.11 -12.19 -7.73
C PHE A 14 8.80 -13.46 -8.27
N ARG A 15 9.01 -13.56 -9.58
CA ARG A 15 9.62 -14.73 -10.24
C ARG A 15 11.10 -14.53 -10.56
N LEU A 16 11.67 -13.37 -10.23
CA LEU A 16 13.06 -13.08 -10.53
C LEU A 16 14.00 -13.88 -9.63
N TYR A 17 15.03 -14.46 -10.24
CA TYR A 17 16.15 -15.08 -9.52
C TYR A 17 17.09 -14.01 -8.93
N VAL A 18 17.97 -14.43 -8.01
CA VAL A 18 18.91 -13.53 -7.32
C VAL A 18 19.75 -12.73 -8.30
N ASP A 19 20.33 -13.35 -9.32
CA ASP A 19 21.17 -12.67 -10.30
C ASP A 19 20.39 -11.65 -11.13
N GLU A 20 19.13 -11.94 -11.46
CA GLU A 20 18.25 -11.02 -12.19
C GLU A 20 17.87 -9.81 -11.32
N VAL A 21 17.65 -10.02 -10.02
CA VAL A 21 17.39 -8.93 -9.07
C VAL A 21 18.64 -8.07 -8.87
N VAL A 22 19.83 -8.69 -8.74
CA VAL A 22 21.10 -7.95 -8.67
C VAL A 22 21.28 -7.08 -9.91
N GLU A 23 21.06 -7.64 -11.11
CA GLU A 23 21.20 -6.88 -12.35
C GLU A 23 20.15 -5.77 -12.49
N LEU A 24 18.90 -6.05 -12.12
CA LEU A 24 17.84 -5.04 -12.09
C LEU A 24 18.18 -3.89 -11.13
N MET A 25 18.57 -4.20 -9.90
CA MET A 25 18.91 -3.20 -8.88
C MET A 25 20.17 -2.40 -9.28
N ARG A 26 21.10 -3.01 -10.04
CA ARG A 26 22.30 -2.33 -10.54
C ARG A 26 22.01 -1.40 -11.72
N THR A 27 21.25 -1.89 -12.71
CA THR A 27 21.01 -1.19 -13.98
C THR A 27 19.83 -0.23 -13.92
N GLN A 28 18.80 -0.60 -13.16
CA GLN A 28 17.56 0.16 -12.98
C GLN A 28 17.44 0.75 -11.58
N HIS A 29 18.56 0.96 -10.88
CA HIS A 29 18.59 1.61 -9.55
C HIS A 29 17.68 2.85 -9.46
N PRO A 30 17.68 3.79 -10.43
CA PRO A 30 16.81 4.96 -10.36
C PRO A 30 15.31 4.61 -10.38
N LEU A 31 14.92 3.52 -11.05
CA LEU A 31 13.52 3.05 -11.04
C LEU A 31 13.16 2.42 -9.71
N VAL A 32 14.07 1.68 -9.07
CA VAL A 32 13.85 1.13 -7.73
C VAL A 32 13.73 2.26 -6.70
N MET A 33 14.54 3.32 -6.80
CA MET A 33 14.39 4.50 -5.95
C MET A 33 13.06 5.24 -6.22
N LYS A 34 12.59 5.30 -7.47
CA LYS A 34 11.26 5.82 -7.77
C LYS A 34 10.14 4.97 -7.17
N LEU A 35 10.30 3.65 -7.13
CA LEU A 35 9.38 2.74 -6.46
C LEU A 35 9.32 3.03 -4.95
N ALA A 36 10.49 3.16 -4.29
CA ALA A 36 10.57 3.54 -2.88
C ALA A 36 9.93 4.91 -2.61
N ASN A 37 10.15 5.90 -3.48
CA ASN A 37 9.51 7.22 -3.37
C ASN A 37 8.00 7.13 -3.57
N ALA A 38 7.54 6.27 -4.48
CA ALA A 38 6.13 6.04 -4.73
C ALA A 38 5.44 5.42 -3.50
N VAL A 39 6.10 4.52 -2.77
CA VAL A 39 5.60 4.00 -1.48
C VAL A 39 5.34 5.16 -0.49
N LEU A 40 6.24 6.14 -0.43
CA LEU A 40 6.13 7.28 0.49
C LEU A 40 5.04 8.28 0.12
N ARG A 41 4.81 8.49 -1.18
CA ARG A 41 3.99 9.61 -1.68
C ARG A 41 2.63 9.20 -2.22
N THR A 42 2.39 7.90 -2.44
CA THR A 42 1.12 7.44 -3.00
C THR A 42 0.02 7.43 -1.93
N ALA A 43 -0.94 8.33 -2.06
CA ALA A 43 -2.13 8.39 -1.20
C ALA A 43 -3.15 7.27 -1.49
N TYR A 44 -3.00 6.54 -2.61
CA TYR A 44 -3.88 5.43 -2.98
C TYR A 44 -3.37 4.10 -2.43
N VAL A 45 -3.92 3.70 -1.28
CA VAL A 45 -3.38 2.61 -0.46
C VAL A 45 -3.22 1.27 -1.19
N PRO A 46 -4.14 0.82 -2.07
CA PRO A 46 -3.92 -0.41 -2.84
C PRO A 46 -2.66 -0.39 -3.70
N LEU A 47 -2.36 0.74 -4.38
CA LEU A 47 -1.09 0.88 -5.12
C LEU A 47 0.10 0.99 -4.16
N GLN A 48 -0.05 1.69 -3.04
CA GLN A 48 0.99 1.82 -2.03
C GLN A 48 1.40 0.45 -1.46
N GLN A 49 0.42 -0.42 -1.17
CA GLN A 49 0.64 -1.81 -0.74
C GLN A 49 1.36 -2.62 -1.82
N LEU A 50 0.97 -2.50 -3.09
CA LEU A 50 1.66 -3.17 -4.19
C LEU A 50 3.12 -2.70 -4.33
N PHE A 51 3.37 -1.40 -4.26
CA PHE A 51 4.73 -0.86 -4.34
C PHE A 51 5.58 -1.34 -3.17
N PHE A 52 5.00 -1.35 -1.97
CA PHE A 52 5.66 -1.84 -0.77
C PHE A 52 6.01 -3.33 -0.91
N MET A 53 5.06 -4.16 -1.35
CA MET A 53 5.30 -5.60 -1.58
C MET A 53 6.33 -5.87 -2.68
N SER A 54 6.33 -5.07 -3.75
CA SER A 54 7.34 -5.16 -4.81
C SER A 54 8.73 -4.82 -4.29
N LEU A 55 8.84 -3.77 -3.47
CA LEU A 55 10.11 -3.36 -2.87
C LEU A 55 10.65 -4.43 -1.92
N THR A 56 9.78 -4.97 -1.05
CA THR A 56 10.17 -6.02 -0.10
C THR A 56 10.51 -7.32 -0.82
N SER A 57 9.84 -7.65 -1.93
CA SER A 57 10.21 -8.81 -2.76
C SER A 57 11.61 -8.67 -3.37
N LEU A 58 11.97 -7.49 -3.89
CA LEU A 58 13.32 -7.26 -4.42
C LEU A 58 14.37 -7.40 -3.31
N LEU A 59 14.12 -6.79 -2.15
CA LEU A 59 15.04 -6.84 -1.02
C LEU A 59 15.17 -8.25 -0.45
N SER A 60 14.06 -8.98 -0.38
CA SER A 60 14.01 -10.39 0.00
C SER A 60 14.92 -11.24 -0.88
N THR A 61 14.74 -11.13 -2.20
CA THR A 61 15.54 -11.90 -3.17
C THR A 61 17.00 -11.47 -3.14
N LEU A 62 17.29 -10.20 -2.91
CA LEU A 62 18.67 -9.73 -2.74
C LEU A 62 19.33 -10.30 -1.47
N ASN A 63 18.59 -10.37 -0.36
CA ASN A 63 19.08 -10.86 0.94
C ASN A 63 19.21 -12.38 1.04
N SER A 64 18.50 -13.14 0.19
CA SER A 64 18.72 -14.58 0.08
C SER A 64 20.05 -14.91 -0.62
N GLY A 65 20.58 -13.96 -1.41
CA GLY A 65 21.91 -14.02 -2.00
C GLY A 65 23.03 -13.84 -0.98
N ARG A 66 24.13 -14.59 -1.15
CA ARG A 66 25.33 -14.53 -0.28
C ARG A 66 26.58 -14.04 -1.01
N SER A 67 26.43 -13.47 -2.21
CA SER A 67 27.56 -13.04 -3.02
C SER A 67 28.03 -11.63 -2.64
N GLU A 68 29.30 -11.31 -2.93
CA GLU A 68 29.84 -9.96 -2.77
C GLU A 68 29.00 -8.92 -3.55
N GLN A 69 28.54 -9.29 -4.75
CA GLN A 69 27.66 -8.42 -5.55
C GLN A 69 26.33 -8.12 -4.86
N THR A 70 25.71 -9.11 -4.21
CA THR A 70 24.46 -8.89 -3.45
C THR A 70 24.69 -7.95 -2.27
N ALA A 71 25.84 -8.02 -1.62
CA ALA A 71 26.21 -7.12 -0.53
C ALA A 71 26.42 -5.67 -1.02
N ILE A 72 27.17 -5.48 -2.12
CA ILE A 72 27.45 -4.15 -2.70
C ILE A 72 26.14 -3.47 -3.16
N VAL A 73 25.26 -4.22 -3.83
CA VAL A 73 23.97 -3.68 -4.30
C VAL A 73 23.08 -3.32 -3.12
N ARG A 74 23.08 -4.13 -2.05
CA ARG A 74 22.32 -3.85 -0.83
C ARG A 74 22.83 -2.60 -0.12
N GLU A 75 24.14 -2.49 0.08
CA GLU A 75 24.76 -1.32 0.71
C GLU A 75 24.42 -0.04 -0.06
N ARG A 76 24.65 -0.05 -1.38
CA ARG A 76 24.28 1.07 -2.25
C ARG A 76 22.80 1.42 -2.16
N PHE A 77 21.93 0.43 -2.06
CA PHE A 77 20.50 0.66 -1.92
C PHE A 77 20.14 1.26 -0.57
N CYS A 78 20.70 0.74 0.52
CA CYS A 78 20.50 1.26 1.88
C CYS A 78 20.98 2.72 2.00
N ASP A 79 22.15 3.05 1.46
CA ASP A 79 22.69 4.42 1.46
C ASP A 79 21.73 5.39 0.75
N ASN A 80 21.20 4.97 -0.40
CA ASN A 80 20.27 5.79 -1.18
C ASN A 80 18.87 5.87 -0.56
N ILE A 81 18.41 4.83 0.15
CA ILE A 81 17.18 4.89 0.95
C ILE A 81 17.35 5.90 2.09
N GLY A 82 18.53 5.94 2.71
CA GLY A 82 18.86 6.94 3.73
C GLY A 82 18.65 8.38 3.23
N HIS A 83 18.82 8.62 1.92
CA HIS A 83 18.52 9.89 1.28
C HIS A 83 17.05 10.09 0.89
N LEU A 84 16.26 9.02 0.79
CA LEU A 84 14.94 9.06 0.17
C LEU A 84 13.80 9.46 1.11
N ASP A 85 13.94 9.28 2.43
CA ASP A 85 13.33 10.13 3.46
C ASP A 85 13.65 9.55 4.85
N ALA A 86 13.92 10.42 5.82
CA ALA A 86 13.95 10.08 7.25
C ALA A 86 12.60 9.45 7.70
N VAL A 87 11.52 9.70 6.97
CA VAL A 87 10.17 9.21 7.27
C VAL A 87 10.04 7.71 7.12
N LEU A 88 10.67 7.08 6.10
CA LEU A 88 10.62 5.62 5.97
C LEU A 88 11.36 4.97 7.15
N LEU A 89 12.52 5.52 7.54
CA LEU A 89 13.33 5.08 8.69
C LEU A 89 12.64 5.28 10.04
N ILE A 90 11.84 6.34 10.20
CA ILE A 90 11.04 6.60 11.40
C ILE A 90 9.88 5.61 11.51
N ALA A 91 9.23 5.30 10.38
CA ALA A 91 8.06 4.44 10.35
C ALA A 91 8.42 2.94 10.37
N LEU A 92 9.51 2.56 9.72
CA LEU A 92 9.99 1.18 9.53
C LEU A 92 11.52 1.16 9.60
N SER A 93 12.12 0.29 10.41
CA SER A 93 13.56 0.12 10.33
C SER A 93 13.95 -0.54 9.00
N VAL A 94 15.18 -0.32 8.54
CA VAL A 94 15.70 -1.02 7.34
C VAL A 94 15.61 -2.53 7.54
N ASP A 95 15.88 -3.00 8.75
CA ASP A 95 15.77 -4.42 9.13
C ASP A 95 14.31 -4.90 9.11
N ASP A 96 13.34 -4.05 9.44
CA ASP A 96 11.92 -4.38 9.31
C ASP A 96 11.51 -4.50 7.85
N VAL A 97 11.91 -3.56 6.98
CA VAL A 97 11.68 -3.61 5.53
C VAL A 97 12.36 -4.85 4.91
N VAL A 98 13.52 -5.23 5.44
CA VAL A 98 14.25 -6.44 5.06
C VAL A 98 13.61 -7.70 5.66
N GLY A 99 12.97 -7.65 6.83
CA GLY A 99 12.36 -8.79 7.51
C GLY A 99 10.98 -9.21 6.97
N VAL A 100 10.39 -8.43 6.06
CA VAL A 100 9.06 -8.62 5.42
C VAL A 100 9.01 -9.79 4.41
N ILE A 101 9.91 -10.76 4.49
CA ILE A 101 10.18 -11.77 3.44
C ILE A 101 9.04 -12.82 3.28
N ASP A 102 7.79 -12.49 3.61
CA ASP A 102 6.64 -13.40 3.51
C ASP A 102 5.50 -12.83 2.62
N PRO A 103 5.23 -13.45 1.45
CA PRO A 103 4.14 -13.08 0.55
C PRO A 103 2.73 -13.32 1.12
N GLY A 104 2.59 -14.10 2.21
CA GLY A 104 1.31 -14.53 2.76
C GLY A 104 0.61 -13.54 3.70
N LYS A 105 1.15 -12.33 3.92
CA LYS A 105 0.72 -11.47 5.03
C LYS A 105 0.09 -10.14 4.59
N ALA A 106 -1.05 -10.21 3.90
CA ALA A 106 -1.80 -9.01 3.47
C ALA A 106 -2.15 -8.05 4.63
N LEU A 107 -2.55 -8.59 5.78
CA LEU A 107 -2.83 -7.83 7.00
C LEU A 107 -1.57 -7.08 7.50
N TRP A 108 -0.44 -7.77 7.54
CA TRP A 108 0.81 -7.20 8.03
C TRP A 108 1.33 -6.10 7.09
N VAL A 109 1.26 -6.31 5.77
CA VAL A 109 1.57 -5.28 4.76
C VAL A 109 0.70 -4.06 4.99
N ARG A 110 -0.57 -4.27 5.27
CA ARG A 110 -1.51 -3.18 5.56
C ARG A 110 -1.12 -2.40 6.82
N GLU A 111 -0.71 -3.09 7.88
CA GLU A 111 -0.24 -2.46 9.13
C GLU A 111 1.00 -1.59 8.90
N GLN A 112 1.96 -2.06 8.08
CA GLN A 112 3.16 -1.27 7.76
C GLN A 112 2.82 -0.03 6.95
N VAL A 113 1.96 -0.17 5.94
CA VAL A 113 1.51 0.97 5.13
C VAL A 113 0.75 1.98 5.99
N ASN A 114 -0.07 1.52 6.94
CA ASN A 114 -0.72 2.41 7.90
C ASN A 114 0.30 3.12 8.82
N ALA A 115 1.35 2.43 9.28
CA ALA A 115 2.42 3.04 10.07
C ALA A 115 3.18 4.12 9.28
N LEU A 116 3.44 3.84 8.01
CA LEU A 116 4.04 4.81 7.11
C LEU A 116 3.14 6.03 6.92
N ASN A 117 1.85 5.82 6.65
CA ASN A 117 0.87 6.87 6.45
C ASN A 117 0.65 7.76 7.68
N ARG A 118 0.82 7.23 8.91
CA ARG A 118 0.85 8.06 10.13
C ARG A 118 2.03 9.05 10.14
N SER A 119 3.15 8.65 9.56
CA SER A 119 4.39 9.45 9.55
C SER A 119 4.44 10.42 8.37
N THR A 120 4.09 9.96 7.17
CA THR A 120 4.09 10.76 5.93
C THR A 120 2.86 11.65 5.79
N LYS A 121 1.75 11.29 6.43
CA LYS A 121 0.43 11.96 6.35
C LYS A 121 -0.15 12.04 4.94
N VAL A 122 0.31 11.18 4.01
CA VAL A 122 -0.17 11.19 2.61
C VAL A 122 -1.56 10.56 2.45
N CYS A 123 -1.94 9.67 3.36
CA CYS A 123 -3.27 9.10 3.45
C CYS A 123 -3.66 9.02 4.93
N ARG A 124 -4.91 9.33 5.26
CA ARG A 124 -5.44 9.09 6.61
C ARG A 124 -6.24 7.80 6.59
N THR A 125 -5.82 6.83 7.36
CA THR A 125 -6.50 5.54 7.45
C THR A 125 -7.17 5.41 8.82
N TYR A 126 -8.48 5.13 8.82
CA TYR A 126 -9.24 4.95 10.06
C TYR A 126 -9.80 3.54 10.14
N ILE A 127 -9.82 3.00 11.35
CA ILE A 127 -10.48 1.72 11.61
C ILE A 127 -11.97 1.98 11.82
N VAL A 128 -12.81 1.29 11.04
CA VAL A 128 -14.28 1.34 11.12
C VAL A 128 -14.84 0.00 11.58
N ARG A 129 -15.80 0.05 12.50
CA ARG A 129 -16.56 -1.12 12.95
C ARG A 129 -17.86 -1.30 12.19
N LYS A 130 -18.45 -0.20 11.71
CA LYS A 130 -19.70 -0.23 10.94
C LYS A 130 -19.64 0.80 9.82
N CYS A 131 -20.01 0.36 8.62
CA CYS A 131 -20.08 1.20 7.44
C CYS A 131 -21.45 1.01 6.78
N TRP A 132 -22.05 2.10 6.31
CA TRP A 132 -23.19 2.05 5.41
C TRP A 132 -22.85 2.79 4.15
N ILE A 133 -23.22 2.21 3.01
CA ILE A 133 -23.07 2.84 1.71
C ILE A 133 -24.38 2.76 0.94
N SER A 134 -24.68 3.82 0.18
CA SER A 134 -25.72 3.81 -0.84
C SER A 134 -25.31 4.68 -2.01
N SER A 135 -25.71 4.24 -3.20
CA SER A 135 -25.71 5.03 -4.44
C SER A 135 -27.13 5.26 -4.97
N CYS A 136 -28.17 4.86 -4.24
CA CYS A 136 -29.56 4.81 -4.72
C CYS A 136 -30.53 5.67 -3.88
N GLY A 137 -29.99 6.48 -2.96
CA GLY A 137 -30.73 7.31 -1.99
C GLY A 137 -30.27 7.05 -0.54
N LYS A 138 -30.30 8.08 0.33
CA LYS A 138 -29.94 7.95 1.76
C LYS A 138 -30.84 6.97 2.51
N ASP A 139 -32.11 6.90 2.12
CA ASP A 139 -33.12 5.96 2.61
C ASP A 139 -32.80 4.49 2.29
N LYS A 140 -31.90 4.25 1.32
CA LYS A 140 -31.47 2.90 0.91
C LYS A 140 -30.08 2.52 1.41
N MET A 141 -29.56 3.21 2.44
CA MET A 141 -28.30 2.84 3.08
C MET A 141 -28.36 1.42 3.64
N MET A 142 -27.47 0.56 3.15
CA MET A 142 -27.33 -0.81 3.64
C MET A 142 -26.03 -0.95 4.44
N PRO A 143 -26.05 -1.70 5.57
CA PRO A 143 -24.83 -2.00 6.30
C PRO A 143 -23.92 -2.85 5.40
N THR A 144 -22.66 -2.45 5.29
CA THR A 144 -21.64 -3.20 4.56
C THR A 144 -20.57 -3.69 5.51
N THR A 145 -20.17 -4.95 5.30
CA THR A 145 -19.02 -5.51 5.97
C THR A 145 -17.78 -5.00 5.24
N VAL A 146 -17.26 -3.86 5.69
CA VAL A 146 -15.98 -3.37 5.17
C VAL A 146 -14.84 -4.14 5.80
N ASP A 147 -13.78 -4.37 5.02
CA ASP A 147 -12.47 -4.60 5.63
C ASP A 147 -12.18 -3.41 6.53
N LYS A 148 -11.60 -3.65 7.69
CA LYS A 148 -11.67 -2.79 8.89
C LYS A 148 -11.21 -1.34 8.70
N TRP A 149 -10.73 -0.94 7.52
CA TRP A 149 -10.14 0.35 7.25
C TRP A 149 -10.88 1.16 6.17
N LEU A 150 -10.99 2.47 6.41
CA LEU A 150 -11.29 3.47 5.40
C LEU A 150 -10.04 4.33 5.13
N ASP A 151 -9.71 4.49 3.85
CA ASP A 151 -8.56 5.28 3.39
C ASP A 151 -9.02 6.60 2.78
N PHE A 152 -8.65 7.69 3.44
CA PHE A 152 -8.87 9.04 2.97
C PHE A 152 -7.59 9.53 2.31
N GLY A 153 -7.53 9.37 0.99
CA GLY A 153 -6.48 9.94 0.15
C GLY A 153 -6.73 11.42 -0.13
N GLU A 154 -5.96 11.99 -1.04
CA GLU A 154 -6.11 13.41 -1.42
C GLU A 154 -7.39 13.68 -2.23
N THR A 155 -7.75 12.77 -3.14
CA THR A 155 -8.83 12.99 -4.12
C THR A 155 -9.96 11.96 -4.07
N MET A 156 -9.80 10.89 -3.29
CA MET A 156 -10.76 9.81 -3.22
C MET A 156 -10.74 9.09 -1.87
N LEU A 157 -11.89 8.53 -1.52
CA LEU A 157 -12.08 7.56 -0.46
C LEU A 157 -11.91 6.14 -1.04
N THR A 158 -11.09 5.33 -0.39
CA THR A 158 -10.87 3.93 -0.79
C THR A 158 -11.13 2.99 0.38
N PHE A 159 -11.76 1.85 0.11
CA PHE A 159 -11.92 0.77 1.10
C PHE A 159 -12.29 -0.55 0.42
N TYR A 160 -12.05 -1.65 1.12
CA TYR A 160 -12.49 -2.98 0.70
C TYR A 160 -13.83 -3.32 1.34
N HIS A 161 -14.76 -3.86 0.56
CA HIS A 161 -16.03 -4.42 1.02
C HIS A 161 -15.91 -5.94 0.93
N GLN A 162 -16.00 -6.60 2.08
CA GLN A 162 -15.98 -8.06 2.19
C GLN A 162 -17.42 -8.60 2.04
N LEU A 163 -17.71 -9.17 0.88
CA LEU A 163 -18.91 -9.95 0.65
C LEU A 163 -18.62 -11.43 0.96
N PRO A 164 -19.66 -12.27 1.19
CA PRO A 164 -19.46 -13.68 1.53
C PRO A 164 -18.64 -14.49 0.51
N LEU A 165 -18.64 -14.08 -0.77
CA LEU A 165 -17.99 -14.80 -1.87
C LEU A 165 -16.91 -13.99 -2.59
N GLU A 166 -16.79 -12.70 -2.30
CA GLU A 166 -15.86 -11.81 -3.01
C GLU A 166 -15.44 -10.63 -2.15
N THR A 167 -14.34 -9.98 -2.51
CA THR A 167 -13.92 -8.71 -1.92
C THR A 167 -13.92 -7.64 -3.01
N ILE A 168 -14.72 -6.60 -2.83
CA ILE A 168 -14.84 -5.50 -3.77
C ILE A 168 -13.99 -4.32 -3.26
N LEU A 169 -13.17 -3.76 -4.13
CA LEU A 169 -12.46 -2.50 -3.85
C LEU A 169 -13.29 -1.31 -4.31
N TYR A 170 -13.74 -0.49 -3.37
CA TYR A 170 -14.42 0.77 -3.65
C TYR A 170 -13.39 1.89 -3.79
N ASN A 171 -13.47 2.63 -4.89
CA ASN A 171 -12.67 3.81 -5.18
C ASN A 171 -13.62 4.96 -5.52
N ILE A 172 -13.94 5.79 -4.53
CA ILE A 172 -14.98 6.81 -4.66
C ILE A 172 -14.29 8.18 -4.69
N PRO A 173 -14.23 8.84 -5.86
CA PRO A 173 -13.78 10.22 -5.93
C PRO A 173 -14.61 11.11 -5.01
N TYR A 174 -13.98 12.06 -4.33
CA TYR A 174 -14.72 12.98 -3.45
C TYR A 174 -15.74 13.83 -4.23
N THR A 175 -15.50 14.06 -5.51
CA THR A 175 -16.46 14.72 -6.42
C THR A 175 -17.76 13.96 -6.61
N CYS A 176 -17.79 12.66 -6.29
CA CYS A 176 -18.97 11.81 -6.36
C CYS A 176 -19.62 11.60 -4.99
N LEU A 177 -19.09 12.17 -3.90
CA LEU A 177 -19.70 12.06 -2.58
C LEU A 177 -20.71 13.18 -2.36
N GLU A 178 -21.96 12.80 -2.13
CA GLU A 178 -23.00 13.75 -1.69
C GLU A 178 -22.99 13.89 -0.16
N THR A 179 -22.69 12.81 0.57
CA THR A 179 -22.55 12.87 2.03
C THR A 179 -21.50 11.88 2.50
N LEU A 180 -20.64 12.33 3.42
CA LEU A 180 -19.68 11.50 4.13
C LEU A 180 -19.73 11.91 5.59
N GLU A 181 -20.37 11.08 6.42
CA GLU A 181 -20.37 11.25 7.86
C GLU A 181 -19.45 10.20 8.47
N PHE A 182 -18.47 10.65 9.25
CA PHE A 182 -17.53 9.80 9.95
C PHE A 182 -17.47 10.20 11.41
N ASP A 183 -17.78 9.26 12.29
CA ASP A 183 -17.58 9.41 13.73
C ASP A 183 -16.43 8.51 14.16
N GLU A 184 -15.30 9.14 14.45
CA GLU A 184 -14.08 8.47 14.89
C GLU A 184 -14.25 7.79 16.26
N THR A 185 -15.09 8.35 17.13
CA THR A 185 -15.30 7.89 18.52
C THR A 185 -16.00 6.53 18.55
N ILE A 186 -17.03 6.38 17.72
CA ILE A 186 -17.79 5.13 17.60
C ILE A 186 -17.37 4.30 16.38
N THR A 187 -16.36 4.75 15.62
CA THR A 187 -15.80 4.08 14.44
C THR A 187 -16.86 3.75 13.39
N LEU A 188 -17.74 4.72 13.10
CA LEU A 188 -18.89 4.59 12.20
C LEU A 188 -18.70 5.48 10.98
N ALA A 189 -19.03 4.95 9.80
CA ALA A 189 -19.04 5.70 8.55
C ALA A 189 -20.37 5.55 7.80
N LEU A 190 -20.90 6.67 7.29
CA LEU A 190 -22.03 6.73 6.37
C LEU A 190 -21.55 7.39 5.08
N ILE A 191 -21.61 6.64 3.99
CA ILE A 191 -21.11 7.06 2.67
C ILE A 191 -22.29 7.12 1.71
N PHE A 192 -22.59 8.31 1.22
CA PHE A 192 -23.60 8.52 0.18
C PHE A 192 -22.95 9.05 -1.09
N VAL A 193 -23.12 8.29 -2.17
CA VAL A 193 -22.52 8.57 -3.47
C VAL A 193 -23.59 9.11 -4.40
N GLN A 194 -23.30 10.25 -5.03
CA GLN A 194 -24.10 10.83 -6.09
C GLN A 194 -23.95 9.99 -7.36
N GLN A 195 -25.07 9.68 -8.04
CA GLN A 195 -25.05 8.99 -9.33
C GLN A 195 -24.53 9.89 -10.45
#